data_AF-A0A7S2VJS6-F1
#
_entry.id   AF-A0A7S2VJS6-F1
#
_cell.length_a   1.000
_cell.length_b   1.000
_cell.length_c   1.000
_cell.angle_alpha   90.00
_cell.angle_beta   90.00
_cell.angle_gamma   90.00
#
_symmetry.space_group_name_H-M   'P 1'
#
loop_
_entity.id
_entity.type
_entity.pdbx_description
1 polymer ?
#
loop_
_entity_poly.entity_id
_entity_poly.type
_entity_poly.pdbx_seq_one_letter_code
_entity_poly.pdbx_strand_id
1 'polypeptide(L)'
;GNLILPLTKSAQLSCAEVVGTQRVQWFVSHFWGTAFKDFVAALRKHAEAEVGWSARTGINFWVCTFSNNQWRVQDELGSGEPLNSSFYLALCSDSCRGAAMVLDESAMPLTRSWCLFEVYQTCKITSQRGPDEFAGLMLCTPTG
;
A
#
# COMPACT_ATOMS: atom_id res chain seq x y z
N GLY A 1 -14.47 6.99 -12.54
CA GLY A 1 -15.33 7.45 -11.43
C GLY A 1 -14.85 6.82 -10.14
N ASN A 2 -14.95 7.52 -9.00
CA ASN A 2 -14.55 6.99 -7.69
C ASN A 2 -15.56 5.92 -7.24
N LEU A 3 -15.16 4.64 -7.31
CA LEU A 3 -15.99 3.50 -6.94
C LEU A 3 -16.17 3.36 -5.41
N ILE A 4 -15.27 3.95 -4.61
CA ILE A 4 -15.20 3.71 -3.17
C ILE A 4 -16.28 4.48 -2.40
N LEU A 5 -16.51 5.75 -2.75
CA LEU A 5 -17.50 6.57 -2.05
C LEU A 5 -18.93 6.00 -2.12
N PRO A 6 -19.44 5.56 -3.29
CA PRO A 6 -20.75 4.91 -3.35
C PRO A 6 -20.84 3.64 -2.49
N LEU A 7 -19.80 2.80 -2.48
CA LEU A 7 -19.76 1.54 -1.75
C LEU A 7 -19.72 1.72 -0.23
N THR A 8 -19.15 2.82 0.25
CA THR A 8 -18.94 3.09 1.69
C THR A 8 -19.96 4.09 2.27
N LYS A 9 -20.93 4.55 1.46
CA LYS A 9 -21.86 5.64 1.82
C LYS A 9 -22.67 5.40 3.08
N SER A 10 -23.10 4.17 3.34
CA SER A 10 -23.93 3.85 4.52
C SER A 10 -23.13 3.88 5.83
N ALA A 11 -21.86 3.51 5.80
CA ALA A 11 -21.01 3.38 6.99
C ALA A 11 -20.10 4.60 7.21
N GLN A 12 -19.74 5.33 6.14
CA GLN A 12 -18.74 6.40 6.16
C GLN A 12 -17.36 5.98 6.71
N LEU A 13 -16.99 4.73 6.44
CA LEU A 13 -15.70 4.13 6.78
C LEU A 13 -14.86 3.92 5.51
N SER A 14 -13.60 3.51 5.67
CA SER A 14 -12.80 3.02 4.55
C SER A 14 -13.41 1.75 3.92
N CYS A 15 -13.01 1.43 2.69
CA CYS A 15 -13.48 0.21 2.03
C CYS A 15 -13.03 -1.04 2.80
N ALA A 16 -11.79 -1.02 3.30
CA ALA A 16 -11.23 -2.12 4.10
C ALA A 16 -12.03 -2.38 5.39
N GLU A 17 -12.50 -1.32 6.06
CA GLU A 17 -13.35 -1.47 7.25
C GLU A 17 -14.73 -2.03 6.93
N VAL A 18 -15.32 -1.64 5.78
CA VAL A 18 -16.64 -2.15 5.37
C VAL A 18 -16.58 -3.63 4.97
N VAL A 19 -15.51 -4.06 4.28
CA VAL A 19 -15.35 -5.44 3.80
C VAL A 19 -14.84 -6.38 4.90
N GLY A 20 -14.04 -5.86 5.84
CA GLY A 20 -13.45 -6.60 6.94
C GLY A 20 -11.96 -6.35 7.08
N THR A 21 -11.54 -5.91 8.25
CA THR A 21 -10.15 -5.52 8.52
C THR A 21 -9.23 -6.72 8.70
N GLN A 22 -8.02 -6.62 8.17
CA GLN A 22 -6.93 -7.58 8.36
C GLN A 22 -5.64 -6.84 8.75
N ARG A 23 -4.69 -7.54 9.37
CA ARG A 23 -3.36 -6.97 9.63
C ARG A 23 -2.60 -6.80 8.32
N VAL A 24 -2.13 -5.58 8.05
CA VAL A 24 -1.26 -5.28 6.89
C VAL A 24 0.01 -6.12 6.98
N GLN A 25 0.41 -6.74 5.87
CA GLN A 25 1.71 -7.38 5.72
C GLN A 25 2.61 -6.62 4.76
N TRP A 26 2.02 -6.04 3.71
CA TRP A 26 2.76 -5.25 2.72
C TRP A 26 2.07 -3.92 2.48
N PHE A 27 2.83 -2.83 2.63
CA PHE A 27 2.40 -1.49 2.24
C PHE A 27 2.52 -1.33 0.73
N VAL A 28 1.49 -0.84 0.04
CA VAL A 28 1.54 -0.65 -1.42
C VAL A 28 1.70 0.82 -1.77
N SER A 29 2.86 1.15 -2.34
CA SER A 29 3.12 2.45 -2.98
C SER A 29 2.76 2.36 -4.47
N HIS A 30 1.91 3.25 -4.97
CA HIS A 30 1.47 3.18 -6.37
C HIS A 30 1.00 4.52 -6.92
N PHE A 31 1.04 4.64 -8.25
CA PHE A 31 0.42 5.75 -8.96
C PHE A 31 -1.02 5.41 -9.35
N TRP A 32 -1.96 6.31 -9.06
CA TRP A 32 -3.38 6.12 -9.37
C TRP A 32 -3.69 6.07 -10.88
N GLY A 33 -2.79 6.57 -11.73
CA GLY A 33 -2.92 6.47 -13.18
C GLY A 33 -2.43 5.15 -13.77
N THR A 34 -1.78 4.28 -12.99
CA THR A 34 -1.43 2.93 -13.43
C THR A 34 -2.71 2.15 -13.72
N ALA A 35 -2.77 1.44 -14.85
CA ALA A 35 -3.95 0.66 -15.21
C ALA A 35 -4.24 -0.39 -14.14
N PHE A 36 -5.50 -0.47 -13.69
CA PHE A 36 -5.87 -1.35 -12.58
C PHE A 36 -5.54 -2.83 -12.82
N LYS A 37 -5.64 -3.30 -14.07
CA LYS A 37 -5.24 -4.66 -14.45
C LYS A 37 -3.76 -4.94 -14.19
N ASP A 38 -2.90 -3.95 -14.45
CA ASP A 38 -1.44 -4.07 -14.33
C ASP A 38 -1.04 -3.95 -12.86
N PHE A 39 -1.73 -3.07 -12.12
CA PHE A 39 -1.63 -2.99 -10.67
C PHE A 39 -1.94 -4.34 -10.00
N VAL A 40 -3.07 -4.97 -10.34
CA VAL A 40 -3.44 -6.27 -9.78
C VAL A 40 -2.46 -7.37 -10.21
N ALA A 41 -2.00 -7.37 -11.45
CA ALA A 41 -1.02 -8.33 -11.94
C ALA A 41 0.32 -8.24 -11.18
N ALA A 42 0.81 -7.03 -10.94
CA ALA A 42 2.04 -6.81 -10.18
C ALA A 42 1.92 -7.31 -8.73
N LEU A 43 0.81 -7.00 -8.04
CA LEU A 43 0.58 -7.47 -6.67
C LEU A 43 0.40 -8.99 -6.58
N ARG A 44 -0.22 -9.63 -7.58
CA ARG A 44 -0.32 -11.09 -7.64
C ARG A 44 1.05 -11.75 -7.76
N LYS A 45 1.91 -11.26 -8.64
CA LYS A 45 3.27 -11.78 -8.79
C LYS A 45 4.09 -11.59 -7.52
N HIS A 46 3.96 -10.44 -6.86
CA HIS A 46 4.61 -10.23 -5.58
C HIS A 46 4.09 -11.22 -4.52
N ALA A 47 2.78 -11.44 -4.42
CA ALA A 47 2.20 -12.43 -3.53
C ALA A 47 2.69 -13.86 -3.83
N GLU A 48 2.76 -14.24 -5.10
CA GLU A 48 3.28 -15.54 -5.54
C GLU A 48 4.75 -15.73 -5.15
N ALA A 49 5.57 -14.69 -5.24
CA ALA A 49 6.96 -14.73 -4.79
C ALA A 49 7.08 -14.85 -3.26
N GLU A 50 6.18 -14.23 -2.50
CA GLU A 50 6.21 -14.21 -1.03
C GLU A 50 5.74 -15.51 -0.38
N VAL A 51 4.65 -16.11 -0.88
CA VAL A 51 4.04 -17.30 -0.23
C VAL A 51 4.04 -18.54 -1.12
N GLY A 52 4.40 -18.41 -2.40
CA GLY A 52 4.33 -19.50 -3.37
C GLY A 52 2.91 -19.72 -3.91
N TRP A 53 2.82 -20.29 -5.12
CA TRP A 53 1.57 -20.55 -5.83
C TRP A 53 0.60 -21.49 -5.08
N SER A 54 1.14 -22.39 -4.25
CA SER A 54 0.38 -23.42 -3.53
C SER A 54 -0.07 -23.01 -2.12
N ALA A 55 0.20 -21.77 -1.70
CA ALA A 55 -0.19 -21.30 -0.37
C ALA A 55 -1.72 -21.29 -0.20
N ARG A 56 -2.20 -21.92 0.88
CA ARG A 56 -3.62 -21.89 1.26
C ARG A 56 -4.03 -20.56 1.89
N THR A 57 -3.06 -19.72 2.24
CA THR A 57 -3.24 -18.43 2.92
C THR A 57 -2.69 -17.31 2.03
N GLY A 58 -3.52 -16.33 1.70
CA GLY A 58 -3.08 -15.14 0.95
C GLY A 58 -2.29 -14.15 1.83
N ILE A 59 -1.67 -13.16 1.19
CA ILE A 59 -1.05 -12.02 1.88
C ILE A 59 -1.95 -10.79 1.89
N ASN A 60 -1.82 -9.97 2.93
CA ASN A 60 -2.64 -8.77 3.10
C ASN A 60 -1.87 -7.51 2.68
N PHE A 61 -2.44 -6.79 1.71
CA PHE A 61 -1.92 -5.52 1.24
C PHE A 61 -2.66 -4.35 1.86
N TRP A 62 -1.92 -3.33 2.28
CA TRP A 62 -2.49 -2.01 2.55
C TRP A 62 -2.38 -1.17 1.28
N VAL A 63 -3.51 -0.72 0.75
CA VAL A 63 -3.58 0.05 -0.49
C VAL A 63 -4.38 1.31 -0.20
N CYS A 64 -3.78 2.49 -0.40
CA CYS A 64 -4.37 3.76 0.02
C CYS A 64 -5.82 3.97 -0.48
N THR A 65 -6.14 3.56 -1.71
CA THR A 65 -7.50 3.64 -2.29
C THR A 65 -8.55 2.90 -1.45
N PHE A 66 -8.20 1.75 -0.86
CA PHE A 66 -9.12 0.91 -0.10
C PHE A 66 -9.02 1.14 1.41
N SER A 67 -7.82 1.45 1.90
CA SER A 67 -7.54 1.61 3.32
C SER A 67 -7.86 2.99 3.87
N ASN A 68 -7.74 4.05 3.07
CA ASN A 68 -8.01 5.39 3.56
C ASN A 68 -9.52 5.65 3.57
N ASN A 69 -10.01 6.25 4.65
CA ASN A 69 -11.37 6.73 4.72
C ASN A 69 -11.57 7.93 3.77
N GLN A 70 -12.21 7.66 2.62
CA GLN A 70 -12.48 8.68 1.60
C GLN A 70 -13.45 9.78 2.07
N TRP A 71 -14.14 9.58 3.19
CA TRP A 71 -14.99 10.60 3.83
C TRP A 71 -14.20 11.55 4.73
N ARG A 72 -12.98 11.16 5.13
CA ARG A 72 -12.12 11.90 6.08
C ARG A 72 -10.69 12.04 5.58
N VAL A 73 -10.54 12.36 4.29
CA VAL A 73 -9.21 12.43 3.62
C VAL A 73 -8.23 13.35 4.34
N GLN A 74 -8.67 14.46 4.93
CA GLN A 74 -7.76 15.35 5.66
C GLN A 74 -7.11 14.68 6.89
N ASP A 75 -7.88 13.86 7.60
CA ASP A 75 -7.39 13.09 8.74
C ASP A 75 -6.39 12.03 8.26
N GLU A 76 -6.71 11.35 7.14
CA GLU A 76 -5.86 10.32 6.51
C GLU A 76 -4.51 10.88 6.03
N LEU A 77 -4.48 12.16 5.62
CA LEU A 77 -3.25 12.86 5.21
C LEU A 77 -2.48 13.46 6.40
N GLY A 78 -2.92 13.21 7.64
CA GLY A 78 -2.25 13.67 8.86
C GLY A 78 -2.52 15.13 9.20
N SER A 79 -3.55 15.74 8.61
CA SER A 79 -3.97 17.13 8.91
C SER A 79 -2.83 18.16 8.84
N GLY A 80 -1.92 18.00 7.86
CA GLY A 80 -0.76 18.88 7.65
C GLY A 80 0.55 18.36 8.21
N GLU A 81 0.55 17.26 8.98
CA GLU A 81 1.74 16.56 9.44
C GLU A 81 1.84 15.17 8.78
N PRO A 82 2.70 14.97 7.77
CA PRO A 82 2.79 13.71 7.03
C PRO A 82 3.11 12.49 7.90
N LEU A 83 3.83 12.67 9.02
CA LEU A 83 4.12 11.59 9.96
C LEU A 83 2.88 11.13 10.76
N ASN A 84 1.79 11.91 10.75
CA ASN A 84 0.51 11.50 11.32
C ASN A 84 -0.42 10.87 10.27
N SER A 85 0.01 10.80 9.01
CA SER A 85 -0.80 10.23 7.93
C SER A 85 -0.97 8.72 8.08
N SER A 86 -2.10 8.18 7.61
CA SER A 86 -2.33 6.74 7.60
C SER A 86 -1.31 6.00 6.73
N PHE A 87 -0.73 6.68 5.75
CA PHE A 87 0.37 6.18 4.93
C PHE A 87 1.60 5.84 5.78
N TYR A 88 2.07 6.81 6.58
CA TYR A 88 3.22 6.61 7.45
C TYR A 88 2.92 5.58 8.54
N LEU A 89 1.75 5.68 9.18
CA LEU A 89 1.35 4.76 10.25
C LEU A 89 1.22 3.31 9.76
N ALA A 90 0.66 3.09 8.57
CA ALA A 90 0.57 1.76 7.98
C ALA A 90 1.94 1.18 7.65
N LEU A 91 2.85 2.00 7.11
CA LEU A 91 4.22 1.59 6.80
C LEU A 91 5.02 1.25 8.07
N CYS A 92 4.80 1.99 9.16
CA CYS A 92 5.47 1.75 10.44
C CYS A 92 4.87 0.62 11.29
N SER A 93 3.68 0.11 10.92
CA SER A 93 3.02 -0.97 11.65
C SER A 93 3.93 -2.17 11.89
N ASP A 94 3.86 -2.78 13.08
CA ASP A 94 4.67 -3.95 13.44
C ASP A 94 4.36 -5.19 12.59
N SER A 95 3.19 -5.24 11.95
CA SER A 95 2.86 -6.32 11.02
C SER A 95 3.33 -6.05 9.58
N CYS A 96 3.70 -4.81 9.26
CA CYS A 96 4.19 -4.44 7.95
C CYS A 96 5.63 -4.95 7.77
N ARG A 97 5.81 -5.83 6.80
CA ARG A 97 7.09 -6.49 6.49
C ARG A 97 7.89 -5.75 5.42
N GLY A 98 7.31 -4.75 4.76
CA GLY A 98 7.97 -4.03 3.69
C GLY A 98 7.00 -3.20 2.84
N ALA A 99 7.55 -2.51 1.86
CA ALA A 99 6.78 -1.74 0.88
C ALA A 99 6.90 -2.37 -0.51
N ALA A 100 5.77 -2.63 -1.15
CA ALA A 100 5.67 -3.01 -2.55
C ALA A 100 5.33 -1.76 -3.39
N MET A 101 6.31 -1.28 -4.17
CA MET A 101 6.09 -0.19 -5.12
C MET A 101 5.69 -0.76 -6.48
N VAL A 102 4.44 -0.53 -6.87
CA VAL A 102 3.94 -0.92 -8.19
C VAL A 102 4.42 0.11 -9.22
N LEU A 103 5.33 -0.31 -10.09
CA LEU A 103 5.85 0.52 -11.18
C LEU A 103 5.07 0.28 -12.48
N ASP A 104 4.77 1.37 -13.17
CA ASP A 104 4.39 1.33 -14.59
C ASP A 104 5.64 1.48 -15.48
N GLU A 105 5.45 1.29 -16.79
CA GLU A 105 6.53 1.34 -17.79
C GLU A 105 7.32 2.66 -17.79
N SER A 106 6.70 3.75 -17.31
CA SER A 106 7.31 5.08 -17.23
C SER A 106 7.84 5.42 -15.83
N ALA A 107 7.78 4.47 -14.88
CA ALA A 107 8.12 4.66 -13.48
C ALA A 107 7.46 5.91 -12.86
N MET A 108 6.22 6.23 -13.27
CA MET A 108 5.51 7.43 -12.82
C MET A 108 5.40 7.56 -11.30
N PRO A 109 5.28 6.50 -10.48
CA PRO A 109 5.30 6.64 -9.02
C PRO A 109 6.51 7.43 -8.51
N LEU A 110 7.69 7.29 -9.12
CA LEU A 110 8.91 8.01 -8.72
C LEU A 110 8.87 9.52 -9.04
N THR A 111 7.81 10.02 -9.67
CA THR A 111 7.58 11.45 -9.92
C THR A 111 6.57 12.07 -8.94
N ARG A 112 6.00 11.27 -8.03
CA ARG A 112 4.91 11.69 -7.13
C ARG A 112 5.44 11.90 -5.72
N SER A 113 5.14 13.06 -5.14
CA SER A 113 5.63 13.44 -3.80
C SER A 113 5.28 12.42 -2.71
N TRP A 114 4.05 11.87 -2.71
CA TRP A 114 3.65 10.85 -1.75
C TRP A 114 4.43 9.54 -1.92
N CYS A 115 4.60 9.04 -3.14
CA CYS A 115 5.39 7.84 -3.39
C CYS A 115 6.87 8.05 -3.03
N LEU A 116 7.43 9.24 -3.31
CA LEU A 116 8.80 9.57 -2.90
C LEU A 116 8.95 9.64 -1.38
N PHE A 117 7.96 10.18 -0.68
CA PHE A 117 7.91 10.15 0.78
C PHE A 117 7.86 8.70 1.30
N GLU A 118 7.00 7.85 0.74
CA GLU A 118 6.89 6.43 1.11
C GLU A 118 8.20 5.67 0.89
N VAL A 119 8.89 5.88 -0.25
CA VAL A 119 10.22 5.31 -0.53
C VAL A 119 11.23 5.78 0.49
N TYR A 120 11.28 7.08 0.77
CA TYR A 120 12.20 7.64 1.75
C TYR A 120 11.99 7.04 3.15
N GLN A 121 10.74 6.93 3.61
CA GLN A 121 10.44 6.33 4.91
C GLN A 121 10.75 4.83 4.92
N THR A 122 10.50 4.13 3.82
CA THR A 122 10.86 2.70 3.67
C THR A 122 12.37 2.53 3.87
N CYS A 123 13.20 3.33 3.19
CA CYS A 123 14.65 3.28 3.35
C CYS A 123 15.11 3.58 4.78
N LYS A 124 14.46 4.54 5.47
CA LYS A 124 14.75 4.83 6.88
C LYS A 124 14.39 3.68 7.81
N ILE A 125 13.26 3.02 7.58
CA ILE A 125 12.84 1.88 8.40
C ILE A 125 13.79 0.71 8.18
N THR A 126 14.19 0.44 6.93
CA THR A 126 15.17 -0.61 6.59
C THR A 126 16.53 -0.38 7.26
N SER A 127 16.97 0.86 7.45
CA SER A 127 18.24 1.13 8.16
C SER A 127 18.15 1.00 9.68
N GLN A 128 16.93 0.99 10.22
CA GLN A 128 16.65 0.88 11.66
C GLN A 128 16.26 -0.53 12.08
N ARG A 129 15.61 -1.29 11.20
CA ARG A 129 15.13 -2.66 11.44
C ARG A 129 16.05 -3.68 10.78
N GLY A 130 16.15 -4.88 11.37
CA GLY A 130 16.91 -5.97 10.76
C GLY A 130 16.25 -6.49 9.48
N PRO A 131 17.00 -7.16 8.59
CA PRO A 131 16.46 -7.72 7.34
C PRO A 131 15.38 -8.78 7.57
N ASP A 132 15.40 -9.47 8.73
CA ASP A 132 14.38 -10.45 9.11
C ASP A 132 13.07 -9.79 9.60
N GLU A 133 13.13 -8.51 10.01
CA GLU A 133 11.98 -7.76 10.52
C GLU A 133 11.30 -6.94 9.42
N PHE A 134 12.09 -6.38 8.50
CA PHE A 134 11.58 -5.52 7.43
C PHE A 134 12.39 -5.72 6.15
N ALA A 135 11.74 -6.29 5.14
CA ALA A 135 12.31 -6.62 3.84
C ALA A 135 12.68 -5.38 3.00
N GLY A 136 12.19 -4.20 3.36
CA GLY A 136 12.48 -2.95 2.67
C GLY A 136 11.58 -2.70 1.46
N LEU A 137 12.15 -2.11 0.41
CA LEU A 137 11.42 -1.71 -0.80
C LEU A 137 11.52 -2.80 -1.88
N MET A 138 10.37 -3.31 -2.31
CA MET A 138 10.22 -4.22 -3.44
C MET A 138 9.64 -3.47 -4.63
N LEU A 139 10.31 -3.54 -5.77
CA LEU A 139 9.79 -2.97 -7.02
C LEU A 139 8.97 -4.04 -7.73
N CYS A 140 7.68 -3.78 -7.90
CA CYS A 140 6.74 -4.74 -8.45
C CYS A 140 6.29 -4.29 -9.83
N THR A 141 6.42 -5.19 -10.81
CA THR A 141 5.95 -4.96 -12.18
C THR A 141 4.96 -6.05 -12.58
N PRO A 142 4.11 -5.83 -13.60
CA PRO A 142 3.27 -6.90 -14.15
C PRO A 142 4.09 -8.06 -14.73
N THR A 143 5.37 -7.87 -15.04
CA THR A 143 6.27 -8.89 -15.58
C THR A 143 6.98 -9.72 -14.52
N GLY A 144 6.95 -9.31 -13.24
CA GLY A 144 7.71 -9.93 -12.16
C GLY A 144 8.90 -9.08 -11.81
#